data_AF-A0A515D9Y2-F1
#
_entry.id   AF-A0A515D9Y2-F1
#
_cell.length_a   1.000
_cell.length_b   1.000
_cell.length_c   1.000
_cell.angle_alpha   90.00
_cell.angle_beta   90.00
_cell.angle_gamma   90.00
#
_symmetry.space_group_name_H-M   'P 1'
#
loop_
_entity.id
_entity.type
_entity.pdbx_description
1 polymer ?
#
loop_
_entity_poly.entity_id
_entity_poly.type
_entity_poly.pdbx_seq_one_letter_code
_entity_poly.pdbx_strand_id
1 'polypeptide(L)'
;MKKLLYRVVPHNNGVVFATPTRAHFIGRIHRAIENSNTWGEFRKAMPRDEYSKVIRDTFDEAGERRPKSTDEFDRDVAGYSEGDYPLWLQLELDHVLPIEILKRYGRRTDTFVSGTYWDLPPESLPAMLAELEALGWVLESAQDLPFF
;
A
#
# COMPACT_ATOMS: atom_id res chain seq x y z
N MET A 1 19.82 8.26 10.41
CA MET A 1 19.77 7.72 9.03
C MET A 1 18.32 7.55 8.62
N LYS A 2 17.94 7.92 7.40
CA LYS A 2 16.58 7.71 6.90
C LYS A 2 16.53 6.41 6.10
N LYS A 3 15.64 5.48 6.45
CA LYS A 3 15.49 4.18 5.77
C LYS A 3 14.21 4.17 4.93
N LEU A 4 14.31 3.65 3.70
CA LEU A 4 13.16 3.36 2.84
C LEU A 4 13.18 1.89 2.43
N LEU A 5 12.00 1.30 2.35
CA LEU A 5 11.78 0.04 1.65
C LEU A 5 11.33 0.34 0.24
N TYR A 6 11.74 -0.48 -0.72
CA TYR A 6 11.26 -0.39 -2.09
C TYR A 6 10.84 -1.76 -2.63
N ARG A 7 9.86 -1.74 -3.54
CA ARG A 7 9.49 -2.90 -4.34
C ARG A 7 9.02 -2.52 -5.73
N VAL A 8 9.08 -3.48 -6.65
CA VAL A 8 8.35 -3.38 -7.92
C VAL A 8 6.95 -3.93 -7.69
N VAL A 9 5.96 -3.14 -8.06
CA VAL A 9 4.54 -3.46 -7.89
C VAL A 9 4.13 -4.45 -9.00
N PRO A 10 3.59 -5.65 -8.66
CA PRO A 10 3.36 -6.69 -9.66
C PRO A 10 2.31 -6.34 -10.74
N HIS A 11 1.32 -5.52 -10.40
CA HIS A 11 0.15 -5.30 -11.26
C HIS A 11 0.30 -4.13 -12.25
N ASN A 12 1.06 -3.08 -11.90
CA ASN A 12 1.32 -1.96 -12.80
C ASN A 12 2.80 -1.80 -13.19
N ASN A 13 3.66 -2.68 -12.68
CA ASN A 13 5.11 -2.65 -12.89
C ASN A 13 5.79 -1.34 -12.46
N GLY A 14 5.17 -0.54 -11.60
CA GLY A 14 5.77 0.68 -11.06
C GLY A 14 6.62 0.40 -9.83
N VAL A 15 7.62 1.23 -9.56
CA VAL A 15 8.39 1.19 -8.31
C VAL A 15 7.65 1.99 -7.24
N VAL A 16 7.52 1.41 -6.05
CA VAL A 16 7.02 2.12 -4.88
C VAL A 16 8.07 2.16 -3.77
N PHE A 17 8.15 3.29 -3.08
CA PHE A 17 8.98 3.52 -1.91
C PHE A 17 8.09 3.84 -0.73
N ALA A 18 8.46 3.34 0.46
CA ALA A 18 7.77 3.67 1.68
C ALA A 18 8.72 3.63 2.89
N THR A 19 8.34 4.32 3.96
CA THR A 19 9.01 4.10 5.25
C THR A 19 8.75 2.67 5.73
N PRO A 20 9.67 2.04 6.48
CA PRO A 20 9.43 0.70 7.01
C PRO A 20 8.11 0.57 7.78
N THR A 21 7.77 1.56 8.61
CA THR A 21 6.51 1.59 9.35
C THR A 21 5.30 1.57 8.42
N ARG A 22 5.30 2.40 7.36
CA ARG A 22 4.18 2.47 6.41
C ARG A 22 4.08 1.21 5.55
N ALA A 23 5.20 0.70 5.05
CA ALA A 23 5.25 -0.54 4.28
C ALA A 23 4.72 -1.74 5.09
N HIS A 24 5.15 -1.89 6.35
CA HIS A 24 4.65 -2.95 7.21
C HIS A 24 3.18 -2.77 7.59
N PHE A 25 2.72 -1.53 7.74
CA PHE A 25 1.31 -1.25 7.99
C PHE A 25 0.43 -1.71 6.83
N ILE A 26 0.75 -1.31 5.60
CA ILE A 26 0.01 -1.74 4.39
C ILE A 26 0.14 -3.25 4.18
N GLY A 27 1.35 -3.80 4.31
CA GLY A 27 1.58 -5.24 4.20
C GLY A 27 0.81 -6.06 5.23
N ARG A 28 0.58 -5.53 6.43
CA ARG A 28 -0.28 -6.16 7.44
C ARG A 28 -1.74 -6.22 7.00
N ILE A 29 -2.25 -5.18 6.33
CA ILE A 29 -3.62 -5.13 5.83
C ILE A 29 -3.82 -6.16 4.71
N HIS A 30 -2.96 -6.17 3.68
CA HIS A 30 -3.05 -7.16 2.60
C HIS A 30 -3.00 -8.58 3.16
N ARG A 31 -2.02 -8.90 4.03
CA ARG A 31 -1.92 -10.22 4.64
C ARG A 31 -3.14 -10.58 5.48
N ALA A 32 -3.76 -9.63 6.17
CA ALA A 32 -4.97 -9.89 6.94
C ALA A 32 -6.14 -10.27 6.03
N ILE A 33 -6.32 -9.57 4.90
CA ILE A 33 -7.38 -9.86 3.93
C ILE A 33 -7.12 -11.20 3.21
N GLU A 34 -5.87 -11.45 2.82
CA GLU A 34 -5.51 -12.66 2.06
C GLU A 34 -5.51 -13.94 2.89
N ASN A 35 -5.20 -13.87 4.20
CA ASN A 35 -4.93 -15.07 4.99
C ASN A 35 -5.97 -15.37 6.09
N SER A 36 -6.97 -14.51 6.31
CA SER A 36 -8.00 -14.76 7.33
C SER A 36 -9.11 -15.66 6.77
N ASN A 37 -9.55 -16.63 7.56
CA ASN A 37 -10.66 -17.52 7.20
C ASN A 37 -11.97 -17.11 7.90
N THR A 38 -11.86 -16.40 9.03
CA THR A 38 -13.01 -15.91 9.79
C THR A 38 -12.89 -14.43 10.11
N TRP A 39 -14.04 -13.77 10.33
CA TRP A 39 -14.05 -12.37 10.75
C TRP A 39 -13.34 -12.14 12.09
N GLY A 40 -13.29 -13.16 12.96
CA GLY A 40 -12.54 -13.13 14.20
C GLY A 40 -11.02 -13.15 13.98
N GLU A 41 -10.53 -13.92 13.01
CA GLU A 41 -9.13 -13.90 12.58
C GLU A 41 -8.76 -12.57 11.93
N PHE A 42 -9.59 -12.10 10.99
CA PHE A 42 -9.41 -10.83 10.30
C PHE A 42 -9.31 -9.66 11.27
N ARG A 43 -10.23 -9.58 12.25
CA ARG A 43 -10.21 -8.56 13.29
C ARG A 43 -8.93 -8.56 14.13
N LYS A 44 -8.37 -9.73 14.44
CA LYS A 44 -7.12 -9.84 15.21
C LYS A 44 -5.91 -9.45 14.37
N ALA A 45 -5.92 -9.79 13.09
CA ALA A 45 -4.83 -9.52 12.16
C ALA A 45 -4.76 -8.03 11.78
N MET A 46 -5.89 -7.33 11.69
CA MET A 46 -5.96 -5.94 11.24
C MET A 46 -5.48 -4.90 12.29
N PRO A 47 -4.94 -3.75 11.85
CA PRO A 47 -4.92 -2.55 12.67
C PRO A 47 -6.35 -2.18 13.12
N ARG A 48 -6.51 -1.76 14.38
CA ARG A 48 -7.85 -1.55 14.97
C ARG A 48 -8.68 -0.53 14.19
N ASP A 49 -8.08 0.61 13.85
CA ASP A 49 -8.80 1.71 13.20
C ASP A 49 -9.17 1.35 11.75
N GLU A 50 -8.31 0.61 11.05
CA GLU A 50 -8.59 0.09 9.72
C GLU A 50 -9.70 -0.97 9.73
N TYR A 51 -9.71 -1.87 10.72
CA TYR A 51 -10.84 -2.79 10.88
C TYR A 51 -12.15 -2.05 11.14
N SER A 52 -12.13 -1.01 11.98
CA SER A 52 -13.31 -0.18 12.22
C SER A 52 -13.79 0.54 10.95
N LYS A 53 -12.86 1.00 10.09
CA LYS A 53 -13.17 1.56 8.79
C LYS A 53 -13.84 0.52 7.88
N VAL A 54 -13.26 -0.67 7.74
CA VAL A 54 -13.84 -1.76 6.93
C VAL A 54 -15.25 -2.11 7.39
N ILE A 55 -15.49 -2.22 8.71
CA ILE A 55 -16.83 -2.53 9.23
C ILE A 55 -17.84 -1.43 8.89
N ARG A 56 -17.43 -0.17 9.00
CA ARG A 56 -18.31 0.96 8.68
C ARG A 56 -18.63 0.98 7.18
N ASP A 57 -17.60 0.98 6.34
CA ASP A 57 -17.70 1.22 4.91
C ASP A 57 -18.36 0.02 4.19
N THR A 58 -18.12 -1.22 4.63
CA THR A 58 -18.72 -2.42 4.02
C THR A 58 -20.11 -2.75 4.57
N PHE A 59 -20.37 -2.57 5.87
CA PHE A 59 -21.63 -3.03 6.48
C PHE A 59 -22.53 -1.90 6.95
N ASP A 60 -22.02 -0.99 7.80
CA ASP A 60 -22.87 0.00 8.44
C ASP A 60 -23.49 0.97 7.42
N GLU A 61 -22.70 1.45 6.46
CA GLU A 61 -23.15 2.38 5.41
C GLU A 61 -24.07 1.72 4.39
N ALA A 62 -23.88 0.41 4.14
CA ALA A 62 -24.77 -0.39 3.30
C ALA A 62 -26.08 -0.80 4.04
N GLY A 63 -26.18 -0.54 5.34
CA GLY A 63 -27.31 -0.99 6.17
C GLY A 63 -27.32 -2.50 6.39
N GLU A 64 -26.18 -3.16 6.17
CA GLU A 64 -26.03 -4.60 6.31
C GLU A 64 -25.69 -5.01 7.75
N ARG A 65 -25.97 -6.28 8.04
CA ARG A 65 -25.67 -6.85 9.36
C ARG A 65 -24.16 -7.06 9.49
N ARG A 66 -23.56 -6.53 10.55
CA ARG A 66 -22.17 -6.84 10.91
C ARG A 66 -21.94 -8.35 11.13
N PRO A 67 -20.80 -8.88 10.67
CA PRO A 67 -20.45 -10.29 10.83
C PRO A 67 -20.10 -10.62 12.28
N LYS A 68 -20.36 -11.86 12.69
CA LYS A 68 -19.88 -12.43 13.95
C LYS A 68 -18.45 -12.95 13.75
N SER A 69 -17.69 -13.05 14.85
CA SER A 69 -16.31 -13.55 14.81
C SER A 69 -16.16 -14.96 14.24
N THR A 70 -17.20 -15.78 14.28
CA THR A 70 -17.21 -17.16 13.77
C THR A 70 -17.65 -17.27 12.32
N ASP A 71 -18.16 -16.19 11.73
CA ASP A 71 -18.62 -16.19 10.36
C ASP A 71 -17.39 -16.27 9.43
N GLU A 72 -17.55 -16.94 8.29
CA GLU A 72 -16.52 -17.03 7.25
C GLU A 72 -16.16 -15.63 6.75
N PHE A 73 -14.88 -15.39 6.53
CA PHE A 73 -14.40 -14.12 6.00
C PHE A 73 -14.45 -14.13 4.48
N ASP A 74 -15.32 -13.29 3.92
CA ASP A 74 -15.28 -12.92 2.51
C ASP A 74 -14.27 -11.79 2.31
N ARG A 75 -13.48 -11.88 1.24
CA ARG A 75 -12.49 -10.87 0.86
C ARG A 75 -13.11 -9.68 0.13
N ASP A 76 -14.43 -9.65 -0.01
CA ASP A 76 -15.21 -8.51 -0.52
C ASP A 76 -15.22 -7.32 0.45
N VAL A 77 -14.01 -6.83 0.76
CA VAL A 77 -13.78 -5.60 1.51
C VAL A 77 -13.95 -4.43 0.56
N ALA A 78 -14.71 -3.41 0.97
CA ALA A 78 -15.01 -2.26 0.11
C ALA A 78 -13.72 -1.61 -0.43
N GLY A 79 -13.62 -1.52 -1.76
CA GLY A 79 -12.47 -0.96 -2.48
C GLY A 79 -11.27 -1.89 -2.62
N TYR A 80 -11.27 -3.09 -2.00
CA TYR A 80 -10.12 -3.99 -2.06
C TYR A 80 -9.96 -4.63 -3.45
N SER A 81 -11.05 -5.12 -4.02
CA SER A 81 -11.06 -5.73 -5.35
C SER A 81 -10.77 -4.70 -6.47
N GLU A 82 -11.15 -3.44 -6.24
CA GLU A 82 -10.91 -2.31 -7.13
C GLU A 82 -9.47 -1.77 -7.04
N GLY A 83 -8.72 -2.18 -6.01
CA GLY A 83 -7.37 -1.66 -5.73
C GLY A 83 -7.36 -0.28 -5.07
N ASP A 84 -8.51 0.20 -4.58
CA ASP A 84 -8.66 1.47 -3.86
C ASP A 84 -8.36 1.33 -2.35
N TYR A 85 -8.36 0.10 -1.83
CA TYR A 85 -8.03 -0.21 -0.43
C TYR A 85 -7.08 -1.42 -0.33
N PRO A 86 -6.07 -1.41 0.56
CA PRO A 86 -5.62 -0.27 1.37
C PRO A 86 -5.08 0.88 0.50
N LEU A 87 -4.84 2.04 1.14
CA LEU A 87 -4.44 3.25 0.41
C LEU A 87 -3.18 3.02 -0.43
N TRP A 88 -3.24 3.46 -1.68
CA TRP A 88 -2.19 3.25 -2.67
C TRP A 88 -0.92 4.04 -2.33
N LEU A 89 0.18 3.35 -2.05
CA LEU A 89 1.42 4.01 -1.63
C LEU A 89 2.10 4.82 -2.75
N GLN A 90 1.76 4.58 -4.02
CA GLN A 90 2.25 5.43 -5.12
C GLN A 90 1.69 6.85 -5.04
N LEU A 91 0.51 7.05 -4.44
CA LEU A 91 -0.05 8.39 -4.19
C LEU A 91 0.69 9.14 -3.08
N GLU A 92 1.49 8.46 -2.25
CA GLU A 92 2.24 9.05 -1.15
C GLU A 92 3.69 9.42 -1.53
N LEU A 93 4.12 9.15 -2.77
CA LEU A 93 5.53 9.26 -3.17
C LEU A 93 6.10 10.68 -3.03
N ASP A 94 5.27 11.71 -3.21
CA ASP A 94 5.62 13.13 -3.02
C ASP A 94 5.92 13.49 -1.56
N HIS A 95 5.42 12.70 -0.60
CA HIS A 95 5.73 12.81 0.82
C HIS A 95 6.90 11.93 1.26
N VAL A 96 7.26 10.93 0.46
CA VAL A 96 8.31 9.95 0.81
C VAL A 96 9.66 10.30 0.18
N LEU A 97 9.66 10.70 -1.09
CA LEU A 97 10.89 10.95 -1.86
C LEU A 97 11.16 12.45 -2.03
N PRO A 98 12.45 12.85 -2.14
CA PRO A 98 12.78 14.20 -2.59
C PRO A 98 12.15 14.47 -3.96
N ILE A 99 11.51 15.64 -4.11
CA ILE A 99 10.83 16.02 -5.35
C ILE A 99 11.74 15.98 -6.58
N GLU A 100 13.05 16.21 -6.42
CA GLU A 100 13.99 16.15 -7.54
C GLU A 100 14.25 14.72 -8.04
N ILE A 101 14.16 13.71 -7.16
CA ILE A 101 14.18 12.30 -7.57
C ILE A 101 12.93 12.00 -8.40
N LEU A 102 11.76 12.44 -7.92
CA LEU A 102 10.48 12.23 -8.61
C LEU A 102 10.44 12.90 -9.98
N LYS A 103 10.88 14.16 -10.10
CA LYS A 103 10.94 14.86 -11.38
C LYS A 103 11.95 14.27 -12.35
N ARG A 104 13.06 13.72 -11.84
CA ARG A 104 14.13 13.17 -12.68
C ARG A 104 13.78 11.80 -13.24
N TYR A 105 13.19 10.93 -12.42
CA TYR A 105 13.00 9.52 -12.74
C TYR A 105 11.54 9.14 -12.94
N GLY A 106 10.61 9.91 -12.38
CA GLY A 106 9.18 9.63 -12.45
C GLY A 106 8.48 10.32 -13.60
N ARG A 107 7.35 9.73 -13.99
CA ARG A 107 6.34 10.34 -14.86
C ARG A 107 5.13 10.69 -14.02
N ARG A 108 4.60 11.91 -14.15
CA ARG A 108 3.26 12.20 -13.61
C ARG A 108 2.22 11.52 -14.48
N THR A 109 1.38 10.70 -13.85
CA THR A 109 0.32 9.95 -14.52
C THR A 109 -0.99 10.27 -13.83
N ASP A 110 -2.04 10.50 -14.62
CA ASP A 110 -3.39 10.76 -14.12
C ASP A 110 -4.20 9.47 -14.10
N THR A 111 -4.94 9.25 -13.02
CA THR A 111 -6.02 8.27 -12.97
C THR A 111 -7.35 8.99 -13.06
N PHE A 112 -8.36 8.33 -13.63
CA PHE A 112 -9.70 8.91 -13.76
C PHE A 112 -10.40 9.15 -12.41
N VAL A 113 -10.01 8.39 -11.37
CA VAL A 113 -10.72 8.34 -10.08
C VAL A 113 -9.83 8.78 -8.92
N SER A 114 -8.58 8.31 -8.86
CA SER A 114 -7.68 8.45 -7.70
C SER A 114 -6.74 9.67 -7.80
N GLY A 115 -6.86 10.49 -8.86
CA GLY A 115 -6.04 11.68 -9.09
C GLY A 115 -4.69 11.38 -9.76
N THR A 116 -3.76 12.33 -9.65
CA THR A 116 -2.43 12.25 -10.26
C THR A 116 -1.44 11.59 -9.31
N TYR A 117 -0.64 10.64 -9.79
CA TYR A 117 0.43 9.98 -9.04
C TYR A 117 1.78 10.03 -9.79
N TRP A 118 2.84 9.60 -9.11
CA TRP A 118 4.16 9.43 -9.72
C TRP A 118 4.36 7.96 -10.12
N ASP A 119 4.45 7.72 -11.41
CA ASP A 119 4.84 6.43 -11.97
C ASP A 119 6.37 6.38 -12.07
N LEU A 120 6.98 5.48 -11.30
CA LEU A 120 8.42 5.27 -11.27
C LEU A 120 8.78 4.01 -12.08
N PRO A 121 9.40 4.14 -13.26
CA PRO A 121 9.77 3.00 -14.09
C PRO A 121 10.87 2.13 -13.45
N PRO A 122 10.73 0.78 -13.42
CA PRO A 122 11.74 -0.13 -12.86
C PRO A 122 13.11 -0.03 -13.53
N GLU A 123 13.16 0.33 -14.81
CA GLU A 123 14.42 0.53 -15.54
C GLU A 123 15.26 1.68 -14.94
N SER A 124 14.63 2.65 -14.28
CA SER A 124 15.31 3.74 -13.60
C SER A 124 15.72 3.38 -12.17
N LEU A 125 15.29 2.23 -11.64
CA LEU A 125 15.50 1.84 -10.24
C LEU A 125 16.98 1.84 -9.83
N PRO A 126 17.92 1.23 -10.57
CA PRO A 126 19.32 1.24 -10.17
C PRO A 126 19.90 2.66 -10.03
N ALA A 127 19.52 3.57 -10.92
CA ALA A 127 19.97 4.96 -10.89
C ALA A 127 19.33 5.74 -9.72
N MET A 128 18.03 5.54 -9.48
CA MET A 128 17.33 6.12 -8.34
C MET A 128 17.95 5.70 -7.00
N LEU A 129 18.25 4.41 -6.85
CA LEU A 129 18.86 3.88 -5.63
C LEU A 129 20.23 4.52 -5.38
N ALA A 130 21.08 4.58 -6.41
CA ALA A 130 22.40 5.19 -6.29
C ALA A 130 22.35 6.67 -5.90
N GLU A 131 21.41 7.45 -6.46
CA GLU A 131 21.24 8.86 -6.11
C GLU A 131 20.70 9.04 -4.68
N LEU A 132 19.74 8.22 -4.27
CA LEU A 132 19.23 8.22 -2.89
C LEU A 132 20.30 7.81 -1.87
N GLU A 133 21.13 6.82 -2.17
CA GLU A 133 22.26 6.43 -1.31
C GLU A 133 23.30 7.57 -1.20
N ALA A 134 23.61 8.25 -2.31
CA ALA A 134 24.50 9.42 -2.30
C ALA A 134 23.93 10.58 -1.46
N LEU A 135 22.60 10.67 -1.35
CA LEU A 135 21.90 11.60 -0.46
C LEU A 135 21.82 11.12 1.01
N GLY A 136 22.41 9.97 1.33
CA GLY A 136 22.51 9.43 2.69
C GLY A 136 21.31 8.59 3.15
N TRP A 137 20.50 8.09 2.21
CA TRP A 137 19.42 7.16 2.51
C TRP A 137 19.92 5.72 2.62
N VAL A 138 19.26 4.93 3.47
CA VAL A 138 19.43 3.47 3.52
C VAL A 138 18.25 2.84 2.79
N LEU A 139 18.52 2.01 1.80
CA LEU A 139 17.51 1.43 0.92
C LEU A 139 17.50 -0.08 1.05
N GLU A 140 16.32 -0.67 1.19
CA GLU A 140 16.16 -2.12 1.34
C GLU A 140 15.06 -2.64 0.41
N SER A 141 15.39 -3.67 -0.35
CA SER A 141 14.42 -4.37 -1.20
C SER A 141 13.47 -5.18 -0.32
N ALA A 142 12.17 -5.03 -0.55
CA ALA A 142 11.12 -5.69 0.22
C ALA A 142 10.07 -6.33 -0.70
N GLN A 143 10.52 -7.10 -1.69
CA GLN A 143 9.64 -7.73 -2.69
C GLN A 143 8.64 -8.73 -2.08
N ASP A 144 8.94 -9.27 -0.91
CA ASP A 144 8.15 -10.24 -0.13
C ASP A 144 7.09 -9.58 0.79
N LEU A 145 7.13 -8.25 0.93
CA LEU A 145 6.16 -7.49 1.72
C LEU A 145 5.11 -6.87 0.80
N PRO A 146 3.82 -7.26 0.85
CA PRO A 146 2.79 -6.74 -0.05
C PRO A 146 2.38 -5.31 0.33
N PHE A 147 3.22 -4.33 -0.02
CA PHE A 147 2.91 -2.91 0.08
C PHE A 147 2.91 -2.31 -1.33
N PHE A 148 1.79 -2.41 -2.02
CA PHE A 148 1.66 -1.93 -3.38
C PHE A 148 0.51 -0.96 -3.54
#